data_AF-A0AAF0MR74-F1
#
_entry.id   AF-A0AAF0MR74-F1
#
_cell.length_a   1.000
_cell.length_b   1.000
_cell.length_c   1.000
_cell.angle_alpha   90.00
_cell.angle_beta   90.00
_cell.angle_gamma   90.00
#
_symmetry.space_group_name_H-M   'P 1'
#
loop_
_entity.id
_entity.type
_entity.pdbx_description
1 polymer ?
#
loop_
_entity_poly.entity_id
_entity_poly.type
_entity_poly.pdbx_seq_one_letter_code
_entity_poly.pdbx_strand_id
1 'polypeptide(L)'
;MQGIPSDEDIAGSVRRVLASVQRAESQHALGELVRKDLSKNGEEVRLTDARVRRVAAASGAARIEIEYRGSQNRELPDICPVCGNAMSPVTNSTLDGGTAEFKRVCTVCPFSVGMHPHSPGRYVFARAPEHEVSDDARRVRLLKTAASHLRKAKKLIGEALEGTDFPDRKAFASDAIDEIVSSKERAGSIPNLIADVRGDGAGLPLWAEPLSTPKYPPHK
;
A
#
# COMPACT_ATOMS: atom_id res chain seq x y z
N MET A 1 7.91 30.89 13.16
CA MET A 1 7.33 30.53 11.85
C MET A 1 6.72 29.15 12.03
N GLN A 2 5.43 28.94 11.75
CA GLN A 2 4.80 27.63 11.95
C GLN A 2 5.10 26.73 10.75
N GLY A 3 5.88 25.67 10.94
CA GLY A 3 6.29 24.75 9.88
C GLY A 3 5.30 23.61 9.70
N ILE A 4 4.93 23.30 8.45
CA ILE A 4 4.27 22.04 8.10
C ILE A 4 5.38 21.05 7.73
N PRO A 5 5.67 20.03 8.54
CA PRO A 5 6.79 19.12 8.29
C PRO A 5 6.52 18.25 7.06
N SER A 6 7.58 17.86 6.35
CA SER A 6 7.49 16.91 5.25
C SER A 6 7.22 15.49 5.77
N ASP A 7 6.73 14.61 4.90
CA ASP A 7 6.50 13.21 5.28
C ASP A 7 7.83 12.48 5.58
N GLU A 8 8.95 12.92 5.00
CA GLU A 8 10.28 12.39 5.31
C GLU A 8 10.75 12.80 6.71
N ASP A 9 10.53 14.06 7.09
CA ASP A 9 10.84 14.56 8.44
C ASP A 9 10.03 13.83 9.51
N ILE A 10 8.72 13.63 9.24
CA ILE A 10 7.83 12.88 10.13
C ILE A 10 8.32 11.43 10.25
N ALA A 11 8.65 10.77 9.13
CA ALA A 11 9.14 9.40 9.16
C ALA A 11 10.47 9.28 9.92
N GLY A 12 11.40 10.21 9.72
CA GLY A 12 12.66 10.30 10.46
C GLY A 12 12.45 10.49 11.96
N SER A 13 11.53 11.39 12.34
CA SER A 13 11.16 11.62 13.74
C SER A 13 10.53 10.39 14.40
N VAL A 14 9.62 9.70 13.71
CA VAL A 14 9.01 8.44 14.19
C VAL A 14 10.09 7.39 14.49
N ARG A 15 11.09 7.23 13.62
CA ARG A 15 12.20 6.28 13.85
C ARG A 15 13.01 6.65 15.08
N ARG A 16 13.37 7.93 15.24
CA ARG A 16 14.13 8.42 16.42
C ARG A 16 13.35 8.20 17.72
N VAL A 17 12.08 8.60 17.75
CA VAL A 17 11.20 8.44 18.91
C VAL A 17 11.09 6.97 19.31
N LEU A 18 10.77 6.09 18.37
CA LEU A 18 10.61 4.67 18.66
C LEU A 18 11.93 3.95 18.95
N ALA A 19 13.07 4.49 18.50
CA ALA A 19 14.38 4.00 18.96
C ALA A 19 14.58 4.28 20.46
N SER A 20 14.04 5.37 21.00
CA SER A 20 14.09 5.67 22.44
C SER A 20 13.04 4.90 23.24
N VAL A 21 11.76 4.99 22.86
CA VAL A 21 10.66 4.44 23.70
C VAL A 21 10.29 2.99 23.39
N GLN A 22 10.79 2.42 22.29
CA GLN A 22 10.50 1.08 21.75
C GLN A 22 9.04 0.83 21.33
N ARG A 23 8.06 1.38 22.06
CA ARG A 23 6.62 1.16 21.84
C ARG A 23 5.81 2.40 22.23
N ALA A 24 4.78 2.70 21.44
CA ALA A 24 3.77 3.70 21.73
C ALA A 24 2.38 3.05 21.70
N GLU A 25 1.70 3.06 22.84
CA GLU A 25 0.45 2.33 23.11
C GLU A 25 -0.81 2.96 22.49
N SER A 26 -0.68 4.10 21.80
CA SER A 26 -1.79 4.74 21.10
C SER A 26 -1.32 5.68 20.00
N GLN A 27 -2.25 6.05 19.12
CA GLN A 27 -2.03 7.08 18.10
C GLN A 27 -1.67 8.43 18.73
N HIS A 28 -2.31 8.76 19.85
CA HIS A 28 -2.07 10.01 20.55
C HIS A 28 -0.68 10.05 21.19
N ALA A 29 -0.30 8.97 21.87
CA ALA A 29 1.02 8.84 22.49
C ALA A 29 2.15 8.99 21.46
N LEU A 30 2.05 8.33 20.30
CA LEU A 30 3.03 8.52 19.24
C LEU A 30 3.02 9.96 18.70
N GLY A 31 1.84 10.53 18.47
CA GLY A 31 1.69 11.89 17.96
C GLY A 31 2.33 12.94 18.85
N GLU A 32 2.16 12.83 20.17
CA GLU A 32 2.81 13.72 21.14
C GLU A 32 4.33 13.61 21.11
N LEU A 33 4.87 12.39 21.09
CA LEU A 33 6.30 12.17 21.06
C LEU A 33 6.95 12.73 19.78
N VAL A 34 6.31 12.52 18.62
CA VAL A 34 6.78 13.05 17.33
C VAL A 34 6.70 14.57 17.29
N ARG A 35 5.62 15.18 17.79
CA ARG A 35 5.54 16.65 17.90
C ARG A 35 6.66 17.21 18.76
N LYS A 36 6.89 16.62 19.94
CA LYS A 36 7.97 17.02 20.86
C LYS A 36 9.34 16.89 20.22
N ASP A 37 9.58 15.85 19.41
CA ASP A 37 10.85 15.66 18.71
C ASP A 37 11.05 16.68 17.59
N LEU A 38 10.02 16.98 16.80
CA LEU A 38 10.08 17.96 15.72
C LEU A 38 10.17 19.40 16.23
N SER A 39 9.58 19.71 17.39
CA SER A 39 9.60 21.05 17.98
C SER A 39 10.86 21.36 18.80
N LYS A 40 11.88 20.49 18.81
CA LYS A 40 13.11 20.69 19.60
C LYS A 40 13.88 21.97 19.23
N ASN A 41 13.72 22.44 18.00
CA ASN A 41 14.35 23.67 17.51
C ASN A 41 13.53 24.95 17.81
N GLY A 42 12.50 24.86 18.64
CA GLY A 42 11.67 26.01 19.02
C GLY A 42 10.59 26.39 18.00
N GLU A 43 10.43 25.61 16.94
CA GLU A 43 9.36 25.80 15.96
C GLU A 43 8.09 25.08 16.38
N GLU A 44 6.97 25.80 16.34
CA GLU A 44 5.65 25.22 16.59
C GLU A 44 5.19 24.43 15.35
N VAL A 45 4.95 23.13 15.54
CA VAL A 45 4.67 22.18 14.46
C VAL A 45 3.18 21.83 14.42
N ARG A 46 2.53 22.10 13.29
CA ARG A 46 1.15 21.68 13.04
C ARG A 46 1.12 20.26 12.46
N LEU A 47 0.90 19.28 13.33
CA LEU A 47 0.89 17.87 12.95
C LEU A 47 -0.20 17.09 13.70
N THR A 48 -1.13 16.50 12.96
CA THR A 48 -2.21 15.68 13.53
C THR A 48 -1.76 14.25 13.76
N ASP A 49 -2.29 13.61 14.79
CA ASP A 49 -2.01 12.21 15.15
C ASP A 49 -2.34 11.26 13.96
N ALA A 50 -3.39 11.59 13.21
CA ALA A 50 -3.80 10.82 12.03
C ALA A 50 -2.75 10.88 10.91
N ARG A 51 -2.11 12.04 10.70
CA ARG A 51 -1.03 12.20 9.71
C ARG A 51 0.22 11.44 10.14
N VAL A 52 0.59 11.50 11.42
CA VAL A 52 1.71 10.70 11.98
C VAL A 52 1.50 9.21 11.71
N ARG A 53 0.33 8.68 12.04
CA ARG A 53 0.00 7.28 11.77
C ARG A 53 0.07 6.93 10.28
N ARG A 54 -0.49 7.77 9.40
CA ARG A 54 -0.45 7.50 7.95
C ARG A 54 0.98 7.41 7.44
N VAL A 55 1.82 8.38 7.81
CA VAL A 55 3.23 8.42 7.41
C VAL A 55 3.98 7.23 8.02
N ALA A 56 3.80 6.94 9.31
CA ALA A 56 4.44 5.81 9.98
C ALA A 56 4.08 4.47 9.32
N ALA A 57 2.82 4.29 8.92
CA ALA A 57 2.33 3.11 8.22
C ALA A 57 2.87 3.00 6.79
N ALA A 58 2.77 4.09 6.02
CA ALA A 58 3.09 4.10 4.59
C ALA A 58 4.61 4.01 4.34
N SER A 59 5.40 4.75 5.12
CA SER A 59 6.87 4.68 5.07
C SER A 59 7.42 3.45 5.78
N GLY A 60 6.58 2.76 6.58
CA GLY A 60 6.94 1.73 7.55
C GLY A 60 8.10 2.12 8.46
N ALA A 61 8.13 3.38 8.88
CA ALA A 61 8.96 3.87 9.98
C ALA A 61 8.62 3.21 11.32
N ALA A 62 7.45 2.57 11.42
CA ALA A 62 7.02 1.80 12.58
C ALA A 62 6.37 0.48 12.16
N ARG A 63 6.52 -0.55 13.00
CA ARG A 63 5.62 -1.71 12.96
C ARG A 63 4.30 -1.29 13.61
N ILE A 64 3.19 -1.58 12.94
CA ILE A 64 1.85 -1.22 13.44
C ILE A 64 1.09 -2.49 13.75
N GLU A 65 0.64 -2.58 15.00
CA GLU A 65 -0.33 -3.56 15.46
C GLU A 65 -1.71 -2.87 15.49
N ILE A 66 -2.71 -3.54 14.92
CA ILE A 66 -4.07 -3.02 14.78
C ILE A 66 -4.99 -3.91 15.60
N GLU A 67 -5.58 -3.35 16.65
CA GLU A 67 -6.69 -3.99 17.33
C GLU A 67 -7.99 -3.61 16.63
N TYR A 68 -8.78 -4.62 16.31
CA TYR A 68 -10.00 -4.49 15.52
C TYR A 68 -11.24 -4.47 16.41
N ARG A 69 -12.26 -3.73 16.01
CA ARG A 69 -13.59 -3.73 16.63
C ARG A 69 -14.62 -4.14 15.59
N GLY A 70 -15.70 -4.79 16.02
CA GLY A 70 -16.84 -5.07 15.14
C GLY A 70 -17.38 -3.78 14.53
N SER A 71 -17.58 -3.77 13.20
CA SER A 71 -18.24 -2.67 12.50
C SER A 71 -19.66 -3.10 12.12
N GLN A 72 -20.62 -2.19 12.23
CA GLN A 72 -21.95 -2.39 11.63
C GLN A 72 -21.98 -2.03 10.15
N ASN A 73 -21.02 -1.23 9.66
CA ASN A 73 -20.91 -0.91 8.24
C ASN A 73 -20.47 -2.16 7.50
N ARG A 74 -21.32 -2.70 6.60
CA ARG A 74 -21.10 -3.94 5.83
C ARG A 74 -20.26 -3.73 4.56
N GLU A 75 -19.98 -2.50 4.19
CA GLU A 75 -19.24 -2.19 2.96
C GLU A 75 -17.73 -2.29 3.14
N LEU A 76 -17.04 -2.79 2.12
CA LEU A 76 -15.58 -2.85 2.08
C LEU A 76 -15.02 -1.46 1.71
N PRO A 77 -14.14 -0.85 2.51
CA PRO A 77 -13.63 0.48 2.25
C PRO A 77 -12.75 0.53 0.99
N ASP A 78 -12.93 1.55 0.15
CA ASP A 78 -12.03 1.83 -1.00
C ASP A 78 -10.66 2.37 -0.55
N ILE A 79 -10.64 3.10 0.57
CA ILE A 79 -9.45 3.75 1.10
C ILE A 79 -9.06 3.08 2.40
N CYS A 80 -7.77 2.73 2.52
CA CYS A 80 -7.22 2.14 3.72
C CYS A 80 -7.39 3.11 4.89
N PRO A 81 -8.14 2.76 5.96
CA PRO A 81 -8.31 3.64 7.10
C PRO A 81 -6.98 3.91 7.78
N VAL A 82 -5.99 3.02 7.69
CA VAL A 82 -4.69 3.08 8.37
C VAL A 82 -3.70 4.03 7.69
N CYS A 83 -3.38 3.78 6.43
CA CYS A 83 -2.37 4.54 5.70
C CYS A 83 -2.95 5.51 4.66
N GLY A 84 -4.24 5.42 4.32
CA GLY A 84 -4.89 6.28 3.32
C GLY A 84 -4.68 5.86 1.86
N ASN A 85 -3.97 4.76 1.59
CA ASN A 85 -3.80 4.22 0.23
C ASN A 85 -5.07 3.50 -0.26
N ALA A 86 -5.24 3.42 -1.57
CA ALA A 86 -6.33 2.65 -2.17
C ALA A 86 -6.19 1.16 -1.82
N MET A 87 -7.30 0.54 -1.49
CA MET A 87 -7.39 -0.88 -1.21
C MET A 87 -7.44 -1.65 -2.53
N SER A 88 -6.80 -2.83 -2.58
CA SER A 88 -6.95 -3.76 -3.70
C SER A 88 -8.09 -4.73 -3.39
N PRO A 89 -9.04 -4.91 -4.32
CA PRO A 89 -10.04 -5.95 -4.20
C PRO A 89 -9.38 -7.33 -4.33
N VAL A 90 -9.92 -8.30 -3.62
CA VAL A 90 -9.64 -9.73 -3.78
C VAL A 90 -10.94 -10.38 -4.21
N THR A 91 -10.95 -10.83 -5.46
CA THR A 91 -12.12 -11.42 -6.11
C THR A 91 -11.91 -12.91 -6.32
N ASN A 92 -13.01 -13.65 -6.36
CA ASN A 92 -13.04 -15.05 -6.78
C ASN A 92 -14.08 -15.22 -7.89
N SER A 93 -13.89 -16.22 -8.74
CA SER A 93 -14.89 -16.62 -9.72
C SER A 93 -16.06 -17.31 -9.01
N THR A 94 -17.28 -16.94 -9.37
CA THR A 94 -18.49 -17.64 -8.92
C THR A 94 -18.75 -18.87 -9.79
N LEU A 95 -19.57 -19.79 -9.29
CA LEU A 95 -19.97 -21.00 -10.05
C LEU A 95 -20.65 -20.66 -11.39
N ASP A 96 -21.30 -19.49 -11.46
CA ASP A 96 -21.99 -18.99 -12.64
C ASP A 96 -21.07 -18.21 -13.62
N GLY A 97 -19.75 -18.23 -13.39
CA GLY A 97 -18.76 -17.53 -14.22
C GLY A 97 -18.63 -16.03 -13.95
N GLY A 98 -19.35 -15.49 -12.95
CA GLY A 98 -19.19 -14.11 -12.47
C GLY A 98 -17.96 -13.93 -11.58
N THR A 99 -17.75 -12.73 -11.07
CA THR A 99 -16.72 -12.44 -10.05
C THR A 99 -17.35 -11.87 -8.79
N ALA A 100 -16.97 -12.40 -7.63
CA ALA A 100 -17.42 -11.94 -6.33
C ALA A 100 -16.24 -11.41 -5.52
N GLU A 101 -16.35 -10.19 -5.01
CA GLU A 101 -15.40 -9.60 -4.08
C GLU A 101 -15.73 -10.04 -2.65
N PHE A 102 -14.74 -10.61 -1.94
CA PHE A 102 -14.93 -11.08 -0.57
C PHE A 102 -13.98 -10.44 0.44
N LYS A 103 -12.92 -9.78 -0.03
CA LYS A 103 -11.92 -9.14 0.84
C LYS A 103 -11.26 -7.96 0.13
N ARG A 104 -10.89 -6.95 0.92
CA ARG A 104 -9.97 -5.88 0.51
C ARG A 104 -8.69 -5.92 1.30
N VAL A 105 -7.58 -5.73 0.60
CA VAL A 105 -6.23 -5.68 1.19
C VAL A 105 -5.56 -4.36 0.87
N CYS A 106 -4.90 -3.75 1.85
CA CYS A 106 -3.99 -2.66 1.57
C CYS A 106 -2.69 -3.24 1.00
N THR A 107 -2.22 -2.73 -0.13
CA THR A 107 -0.94 -3.19 -0.72
C THR A 107 0.27 -2.64 0.03
N VAL A 108 0.11 -1.53 0.77
CA VAL A 108 1.20 -0.75 1.39
C VAL A 108 1.39 -1.07 2.88
N CYS A 109 0.31 -1.25 3.65
CA CYS A 109 0.37 -1.56 5.08
C CYS A 109 -0.35 -2.89 5.40
N PRO A 110 -0.18 -3.47 6.60
CA PRO A 110 -0.75 -4.78 6.95
C PRO A 110 -2.29 -4.83 7.03
N PHE A 111 -2.99 -3.72 6.86
CA PHE A 111 -4.45 -3.67 7.01
C PHE A 111 -5.16 -4.49 5.92
N SER A 112 -6.09 -5.34 6.34
CA SER A 112 -7.05 -6.00 5.46
C SER A 112 -8.40 -6.14 6.13
N VAL A 113 -9.45 -6.29 5.32
CA VAL A 113 -10.85 -6.35 5.78
C VAL A 113 -11.65 -7.28 4.87
N GLY A 114 -12.38 -8.22 5.47
CA GLY A 114 -13.23 -9.19 4.77
C GLY A 114 -14.72 -8.86 4.87
N MET A 115 -15.58 -9.80 4.47
CA MET A 115 -17.05 -9.67 4.44
C MET A 115 -17.70 -9.34 5.79
N HIS A 116 -17.03 -9.61 6.91
CA HIS A 116 -17.40 -9.10 8.23
C HIS A 116 -16.45 -7.95 8.56
N PRO A 117 -16.74 -6.73 8.07
CA PRO A 117 -15.86 -5.61 8.24
C PRO A 117 -15.64 -5.32 9.72
N HIS A 118 -14.37 -5.12 10.04
CA HIS A 118 -13.92 -4.65 11.33
C HIS A 118 -13.28 -3.27 11.15
N SER A 119 -13.61 -2.33 12.03
CA SER A 119 -12.96 -1.04 12.05
C SER A 119 -11.74 -1.10 12.96
N PRO A 120 -10.64 -0.41 12.62
CA PRO A 120 -9.54 -0.26 13.57
C PRO A 120 -10.02 0.47 14.83
N GLY A 121 -9.84 -0.17 15.99
CA GLY A 121 -10.21 0.39 17.28
C GLY A 121 -9.04 1.02 18.03
N ARG A 122 -7.85 0.40 17.95
CA ARG A 122 -6.63 0.90 18.60
C ARG A 122 -5.40 0.57 17.76
N TYR A 123 -4.43 1.49 17.79
CA TYR A 123 -3.14 1.33 17.12
C TYR A 123 -2.04 1.27 18.17
N VAL A 124 -1.19 0.27 18.06
CA VAL A 124 0.06 0.21 18.80
C VAL A 124 1.21 0.27 17.80
N PHE A 125 2.17 1.14 18.10
CA PHE A 125 3.33 1.36 17.26
C PHE A 125 4.56 0.82 17.97
N ALA A 126 5.27 -0.09 17.32
CA ALA A 126 6.51 -0.63 17.84
C ALA A 126 7.68 -0.23 16.91
N ARG A 127 8.87 -0.18 17.50
CA ARG A 127 10.11 -0.01 16.76
C ARG A 127 10.18 -1.04 15.64
N ALA A 128 10.42 -0.56 14.42
CA ALA A 128 10.81 -1.46 13.33
C ALA A 128 12.25 -1.94 13.59
N PRO A 129 12.57 -3.23 13.41
CA PRO A 129 13.92 -3.76 13.66
C PRO A 129 14.99 -2.94 12.92
N GLU A 130 16.19 -2.83 13.51
CA GLU A 130 17.28 -1.91 13.11
C GLU A 130 17.86 -2.12 11.71
N HIS A 131 17.47 -3.18 10.99
CA HIS A 131 17.64 -3.12 9.55
C HIS A 131 16.69 -2.04 9.05
N GLU A 132 17.26 -0.84 8.78
CA GLU A 132 16.67 0.13 7.87
C GLU A 132 15.89 -0.64 6.82
N VAL A 133 14.60 -0.32 6.68
CA VAL A 133 13.77 -0.86 5.60
C VAL A 133 14.67 -0.88 4.38
N SER A 134 15.11 -2.08 3.95
CA SER A 134 16.14 -2.21 2.91
C SER A 134 15.72 -1.30 1.76
N ASP A 135 16.68 -0.66 1.08
CA ASP A 135 16.35 0.19 -0.07
C ASP A 135 15.38 -0.53 -1.02
N ASP A 136 15.49 -1.86 -1.13
CA ASP A 136 14.56 -2.71 -1.88
C ASP A 136 13.15 -2.72 -1.29
N ALA A 137 13.01 -2.86 0.03
CA ALA A 137 11.72 -2.75 0.70
C ALA A 137 11.11 -1.33 0.57
N ARG A 138 11.94 -0.27 0.55
CA ARG A 138 11.48 1.11 0.26
C ARG A 138 11.00 1.23 -1.19
N ARG A 139 11.78 0.74 -2.16
CA ARG A 139 11.43 0.70 -3.59
C ARG A 139 10.14 -0.09 -3.84
N VAL A 140 10.01 -1.28 -3.25
CA VAL A 140 8.79 -2.10 -3.32
C VAL A 140 7.59 -1.36 -2.76
N ARG A 141 7.74 -0.60 -1.66
CA ARG A 141 6.65 0.25 -1.15
C ARG A 141 6.28 1.36 -2.12
N LEU A 142 7.24 2.02 -2.75
CA LEU A 142 6.96 3.04 -3.78
C LEU A 142 6.16 2.44 -4.95
N LEU A 143 6.57 1.27 -5.45
CA LEU A 143 5.85 0.55 -6.50
C LEU A 143 4.42 0.19 -6.08
N LYS A 144 4.22 -0.28 -4.84
CA LYS A 144 2.90 -0.58 -4.29
C LYS A 144 2.01 0.66 -4.13
N THR A 145 2.60 1.79 -3.76
CA THR A 145 1.92 3.09 -3.68
C THR A 145 1.52 3.57 -5.07
N ALA A 146 2.41 3.45 -6.07
CA ALA A 146 2.08 3.72 -7.48
C ALA A 146 0.89 2.86 -7.96
N ALA A 147 0.89 1.56 -7.64
CA ALA A 147 -0.23 0.67 -7.94
C ALA A 147 -1.55 1.13 -7.29
N SER A 148 -1.48 1.63 -6.07
CA SER A 148 -2.63 2.19 -5.35
C SER A 148 -3.17 3.44 -6.06
N HIS A 149 -2.28 4.35 -6.48
CA HIS A 149 -2.69 5.54 -7.25
C HIS A 149 -3.31 5.19 -8.60
N LEU A 150 -2.76 4.20 -9.31
CA LEU A 150 -3.32 3.71 -10.57
C LEU A 150 -4.72 3.11 -10.37
N ARG A 151 -4.94 2.30 -9.33
CA ARG A 151 -6.30 1.81 -8.99
C ARG A 151 -7.27 2.94 -8.68
N LYS A 152 -6.82 3.97 -7.94
CA LYS A 152 -7.64 5.16 -7.68
C LYS A 152 -7.98 5.90 -8.97
N ALA A 153 -7.01 6.06 -9.87
CA ALA A 153 -7.23 6.69 -11.17
C ALA A 153 -8.24 5.89 -12.01
N LYS A 154 -8.11 4.56 -12.07
CA LYS A 154 -9.07 3.65 -12.73
C LYS A 154 -10.49 3.89 -12.23
N LYS A 155 -10.69 3.95 -10.91
CA LYS A 155 -12.01 4.20 -10.31
C LYS A 155 -12.58 5.55 -10.77
N LEU A 156 -11.79 6.63 -10.65
CA LEU A 156 -12.24 7.98 -11.04
C LEU A 156 -12.57 8.08 -12.52
N ILE A 157 -11.79 7.44 -13.40
CA ILE A 157 -12.08 7.34 -14.83
C ILE A 157 -13.40 6.59 -15.06
N GLY A 158 -13.59 5.48 -14.35
CA GLY A 158 -14.79 4.66 -14.44
C GLY A 158 -16.07 5.41 -14.02
N GLU A 159 -16.01 6.17 -12.92
CA GLU A 159 -17.09 7.03 -12.43
C GLU A 159 -17.36 8.19 -13.41
N ALA A 160 -16.32 8.84 -13.94
CA ALA A 160 -16.46 9.96 -14.86
C ALA A 160 -17.09 9.57 -16.22
N LEU A 161 -16.87 8.33 -16.67
CA LEU A 161 -17.41 7.82 -17.93
C LEU A 161 -18.70 7.02 -17.76
N GLU A 162 -19.22 6.88 -16.54
CA GLU A 162 -20.47 6.17 -16.28
C GLU A 162 -21.67 6.93 -16.88
N GLY A 163 -22.53 6.22 -17.60
CA GLY A 163 -23.68 6.82 -18.30
C GLY A 163 -23.34 7.60 -19.56
N THR A 164 -22.08 7.56 -20.03
CA THR A 164 -21.67 8.17 -21.31
C THR A 164 -21.72 7.16 -22.47
N ASP A 165 -21.69 7.67 -23.70
CA ASP A 165 -21.68 6.87 -24.94
C ASP A 165 -20.29 6.25 -25.26
N PHE A 166 -19.37 6.20 -24.28
CA PHE A 166 -18.00 5.72 -24.48
C PHE A 166 -17.64 4.48 -23.63
N PRO A 167 -18.46 3.40 -23.62
CA PRO A 167 -18.16 2.21 -22.83
C PRO A 167 -16.85 1.54 -23.26
N ASP A 168 -16.55 1.50 -24.56
CA ASP A 168 -15.32 0.88 -25.08
C ASP A 168 -14.07 1.65 -24.66
N ARG A 169 -14.14 2.98 -24.58
CA ARG A 169 -13.02 3.81 -24.12
C ARG A 169 -12.79 3.63 -22.61
N LYS A 170 -13.87 3.50 -21.84
CA LYS A 170 -13.81 3.18 -20.41
C LYS A 170 -13.16 1.80 -20.18
N ALA A 171 -13.55 0.79 -20.95
CA ALA A 171 -12.96 -0.54 -20.91
C ALA A 171 -11.47 -0.49 -21.26
N PHE A 172 -11.10 0.12 -22.40
CA PHE A 172 -9.72 0.26 -22.84
C PHE A 172 -8.82 0.92 -21.78
N ALA A 173 -9.26 2.03 -21.18
CA ALA A 173 -8.50 2.71 -20.13
C ALA A 173 -8.37 1.85 -18.86
N SER A 174 -9.42 1.11 -18.52
CA SER A 174 -9.44 0.20 -17.36
C SER A 174 -8.47 -0.96 -17.54
N ASP A 175 -8.48 -1.58 -18.72
CA ASP A 175 -7.63 -2.72 -19.07
C ASP A 175 -6.15 -2.31 -19.12
N ALA A 176 -5.84 -1.15 -19.70
CA ALA A 176 -4.48 -0.62 -19.73
C ALA A 176 -3.90 -0.39 -18.32
N ILE A 177 -4.72 0.09 -17.38
CA ILE A 177 -4.31 0.25 -15.98
C ILE A 177 -4.14 -1.12 -15.31
N ASP A 178 -5.06 -2.06 -15.53
CA ASP A 178 -4.97 -3.41 -14.95
C ASP A 178 -3.73 -4.15 -15.43
N GLU A 179 -3.35 -3.99 -16.69
CA GLU A 179 -2.14 -4.58 -17.25
C GLU A 179 -0.89 -4.08 -16.52
N ILE A 180 -0.79 -2.79 -16.22
CA ILE A 180 0.32 -2.22 -15.43
C ILE A 180 0.29 -2.71 -13.98
N VAL A 181 -0.90 -2.75 -13.37
CA VAL A 181 -1.05 -3.01 -11.93
C VAL A 181 -0.93 -4.48 -11.56
N SER A 182 -1.31 -5.39 -12.47
CA SER A 182 -1.56 -6.80 -12.12
C SER A 182 -1.02 -7.85 -13.09
N SER A 183 -0.64 -7.48 -14.33
CA SER A 183 -0.08 -8.45 -15.27
C SER A 183 1.20 -9.08 -14.71
N LYS A 184 1.40 -10.37 -14.97
CA LYS A 184 2.66 -11.08 -14.73
C LYS A 184 3.48 -11.27 -16.01
N GLU A 185 2.88 -11.00 -17.17
CA GLU A 185 3.48 -11.22 -18.48
C GLU A 185 4.21 -9.97 -18.98
N ARG A 186 3.71 -8.78 -18.62
CA ARG A 186 4.31 -7.51 -19.05
C ARG A 186 5.52 -7.18 -18.17
N ALA A 187 6.70 -7.02 -18.77
CA ALA A 187 7.93 -6.67 -18.07
C ALA A 187 7.80 -5.40 -17.20
N GLY A 188 7.18 -4.35 -17.76
CA GLY A 188 6.96 -3.08 -17.06
C GLY A 188 5.79 -3.07 -16.07
N SER A 189 5.17 -4.21 -15.78
CA SER A 189 4.11 -4.30 -14.77
C SER A 189 4.69 -4.20 -13.36
N ILE A 190 3.89 -3.69 -12.43
CA ILE A 190 4.29 -3.53 -11.03
C ILE A 190 4.70 -4.86 -10.37
N PRO A 191 4.01 -6.00 -10.58
CA PRO A 191 4.45 -7.28 -10.03
C PRO A 191 5.86 -7.67 -10.47
N ASN A 192 6.20 -7.49 -11.75
CA ASN A 192 7.53 -7.81 -12.27
C ASN A 192 8.60 -6.83 -11.77
N LEU A 193 8.31 -5.53 -11.74
CA LEU A 193 9.22 -4.54 -11.15
C LEU A 193 9.50 -4.81 -9.66
N ILE A 194 8.49 -5.32 -8.92
CA ILE A 194 8.69 -5.73 -7.52
C ILE A 194 9.59 -6.96 -7.43
N ALA A 195 9.43 -7.94 -8.33
CA ALA A 195 10.26 -9.14 -8.36
C ALA A 195 11.73 -8.77 -8.66
N ASP A 196 11.94 -7.89 -9.64
CA ASP A 196 13.27 -7.37 -10.01
C ASP A 196 13.95 -6.70 -8.81
N VAL A 197 13.22 -5.84 -8.08
CA VAL A 197 13.74 -5.15 -6.89
C VAL A 197 14.06 -6.11 -5.74
N ARG A 198 13.31 -7.21 -5.60
CA ARG A 198 13.55 -8.21 -4.55
C ARG A 198 14.74 -9.12 -4.85
N GLY A 199 15.24 -9.11 -6.08
CA GLY A 199 16.19 -10.13 -6.52
C GLY A 199 15.58 -11.53 -6.56
N ASP A 200 14.25 -11.63 -6.63
CA ASP A 200 13.51 -12.88 -6.90
C ASP A 200 13.78 -13.26 -8.36
N GLY A 201 15.03 -13.63 -8.65
CA GLY A 201 15.59 -13.62 -10.01
C GLY A 201 17.12 -13.69 -9.98
N ALA A 202 17.72 -14.64 -9.24
CA ALA A 202 19.13 -15.01 -9.40
C ALA A 202 19.41 -15.73 -10.74
N GLY A 203 18.68 -15.35 -11.79
CA GLY A 203 18.71 -15.77 -13.17
C GLY A 203 18.35 -14.58 -14.07
N LEU A 204 18.29 -14.77 -15.39
CA LEU A 204 17.84 -13.73 -16.30
C LEU A 204 16.48 -13.18 -15.83
N PRO A 205 16.24 -11.85 -15.89
CA PRO A 205 14.92 -11.29 -15.58
C PRO A 205 13.81 -12.04 -16.32
N LEU A 206 12.59 -12.12 -15.79
CA LEU A 206 11.49 -12.87 -16.42
C LEU A 206 11.18 -12.43 -17.87
N TRP A 207 11.57 -11.21 -18.25
CA TRP A 207 11.47 -10.68 -19.61
C TRP A 207 12.66 -11.04 -20.52
N ALA A 208 13.74 -11.55 -19.94
CA ALA A 208 14.92 -12.09 -20.61
C ALA A 208 14.88 -13.64 -20.68
N GLU A 209 13.92 -14.29 -20.03
CA GLU A 209 13.58 -15.67 -20.33
C GLU A 209 12.80 -15.71 -21.66
N PRO A 210 13.26 -16.47 -22.68
CA PRO A 210 12.52 -16.60 -23.92
C PRO A 210 11.15 -17.20 -23.63
N LEU A 211 10.09 -16.59 -24.19
CA LEU A 211 8.67 -16.97 -24.06
C LEU A 211 8.33 -18.41 -24.49
N SER A 212 9.32 -19.19 -24.91
CA SER A 212 9.20 -20.59 -25.25
C SER A 212 10.52 -21.32 -25.00
N THR A 213 10.54 -22.25 -24.05
CA THR A 213 11.30 -23.47 -24.29
C THR A 213 10.43 -24.35 -25.20
N PRO A 214 10.91 -24.78 -26.39
CA PRO A 214 10.22 -25.83 -27.13
C PRO A 214 10.08 -27.04 -26.20
N LYS A 215 8.85 -27.49 -25.96
CA LYS A 215 8.53 -28.60 -25.05
C LYS A 215 9.16 -29.95 -25.46
N TYR A 216 9.87 -30.03 -26.58
CA TYR A 216 10.54 -31.24 -27.03
C TYR A 216 11.85 -30.89 -27.78
N PRO A 217 12.97 -31.57 -27.49
CA PRO A 217 14.13 -31.55 -28.38
C PRO A 217 13.79 -32.30 -29.68
N PRO A 218 14.33 -31.88 -30.85
CA PRO A 218 14.14 -32.62 -32.08
C PRO A 218 14.76 -34.02 -31.94
N HIS A 219 13.95 -35.05 -32.17
CA HIS A 219 14.47 -36.40 -32.35
C HIS A 219 15.38 -36.42 -33.59
N LYS A 220 16.59 -36.97 -33.41
CA LYS A 220 17.55 -37.24 -34.50
C LYS A 220 17.01 -38.31 -35.44
#